data_AF-T0GHA7-F1
#
_entry.id   AF-T0GHA7-F1
#
_cell.length_a   1.000
_cell.length_b   1.000
_cell.length_c   1.000
_cell.angle_alpha   90.00
_cell.angle_beta   90.00
_cell.angle_gamma   90.00
#
_symmetry.space_group_name_H-M   'P 1'
#
loop_
_entity.id
_entity.type
_entity.pdbx_description
1 polymer ?
#
loop_
_entity_poly.entity_id
_entity_poly.type
_entity_poly.pdbx_seq_one_letter_code
_entity_poly.pdbx_strand_id
1 'polypeptide(L)'
;MIIAGFGFRHGASLASLESALERATGGMIAVDALATLDGKTQQLAPLARKLALPLIAVGVERLAEQPVATRSPASMAAYGAGSVAEATALAALTQKGRLLAPRALSSDRLASCALAESPAP
;
A
#
# COMPACT_ATOMS: atom_id res chain seq x y z
N MET A 1 7.01 -12.50 -5.51
CA MET A 1 6.90 -11.04 -5.75
C MET A 1 6.28 -10.40 -4.52
N ILE A 2 6.83 -9.28 -4.05
CA ILE A 2 6.34 -8.52 -2.88
C ILE A 2 5.93 -7.11 -3.31
N ILE A 3 4.71 -6.72 -3.00
CA ILE A 3 4.17 -5.39 -3.30
C ILE A 3 3.86 -4.62 -2.03
N ALA A 4 4.32 -3.38 -1.98
CA ALA A 4 4.01 -2.43 -0.92
C ALA A 4 2.81 -1.56 -1.33
N GLY A 5 1.63 -1.82 -0.76
CA GLY A 5 0.43 -1.03 -0.98
C GLY A 5 0.28 0.11 0.03
N PHE A 6 -0.13 1.29 -0.44
CA PHE A 6 -0.18 2.52 0.35
C PHE A 6 -1.59 3.13 0.39
N GLY A 7 -1.96 3.58 1.59
CA GLY A 7 -3.08 4.49 1.82
C GLY A 7 -2.65 5.66 2.69
N PHE A 8 -3.01 6.89 2.31
CA PHE A 8 -2.54 8.10 3.00
C PHE A 8 -3.45 9.32 2.79
N ARG A 9 -3.38 10.24 3.74
CA ARG A 9 -4.10 11.53 3.72
C ARG A 9 -3.46 12.48 2.71
N HIS A 10 -4.19 13.49 2.25
CA HIS A 10 -3.67 14.46 1.28
C HIS A 10 -2.43 15.21 1.79
N GLY A 11 -2.36 15.50 3.09
CA GLY A 11 -1.20 16.15 3.72
C GLY A 11 -0.06 15.21 4.15
N ALA A 12 -0.07 13.93 3.74
CA ALA A 12 1.05 13.04 4.01
C ALA A 12 2.29 13.51 3.25
N SER A 13 3.41 13.64 3.95
CA SER A 13 4.69 14.03 3.37
C SER A 13 5.44 12.82 2.80
N LEU A 14 6.51 13.06 2.03
CA LEU A 14 7.42 12.00 1.61
C LEU A 14 7.96 11.22 2.82
N ALA A 15 8.33 11.91 3.90
CA ALA A 15 8.80 11.28 5.14
C ALA A 15 7.73 10.41 5.81
N SER A 16 6.45 10.79 5.70
CA SER A 16 5.33 9.96 6.19
C SER A 16 5.27 8.65 5.41
N LEU A 17 5.42 8.69 4.08
CA LEU A 17 5.40 7.51 3.22
C LEU A 17 6.62 6.60 3.47
N GLU A 18 7.81 7.18 3.60
CA GLU A 18 9.05 6.47 3.94
C GLU A 18 8.93 5.75 5.28
N SER A 19 8.44 6.47 6.31
CA SER A 19 8.23 5.89 7.63
C SER A 19 7.24 4.74 7.61
N ALA A 20 6.15 4.83 6.84
CA ALA A 20 5.20 3.73 6.70
C ALA A 20 5.86 2.50 6.04
N LEU A 21 6.66 2.69 5.00
CA LEU A 21 7.36 1.61 4.31
C LEU A 21 8.41 0.94 5.20
N GLU A 22 9.25 1.73 5.87
CA GLU A 22 10.27 1.24 6.79
C GLU A 22 9.65 0.38 7.90
N ARG A 23 8.54 0.85 8.48
CA ARG A 23 7.81 0.10 9.50
C ARG A 23 7.15 -1.17 8.98
N ALA A 24 6.65 -1.17 7.74
CA ALA A 24 6.06 -2.35 7.12
C ALA A 24 7.11 -3.42 6.78
N THR A 25 8.30 -2.98 6.35
CA THR A 25 9.42 -3.86 5.95
C THR A 25 10.32 -4.25 7.12
N GLY A 26 10.21 -3.54 8.25
CA GLY A 26 11.19 -3.61 9.34
C GLY A 26 12.61 -3.23 8.90
N GLY A 27 12.76 -2.55 7.75
CA GLY A 27 14.04 -2.30 7.10
C GLY A 27 14.73 -3.53 6.50
N MET A 28 14.09 -4.70 6.52
CA MET A 28 14.72 -5.98 6.11
C MET A 28 14.07 -6.60 4.88
N ILE A 29 12.81 -6.28 4.59
CA ILE A 29 12.07 -6.86 3.46
C ILE A 29 12.25 -5.98 2.23
N ALA A 30 12.82 -6.55 1.16
CA ALA A 30 12.85 -5.93 -0.15
C ALA A 30 11.46 -6.02 -0.82
N VAL A 31 11.06 -4.96 -1.52
CA VAL A 31 9.78 -4.89 -2.24
C VAL A 31 10.04 -4.66 -3.72
N ASP A 32 9.22 -5.26 -4.57
CA ASP A 32 9.41 -5.26 -6.03
C ASP A 32 8.68 -4.10 -6.71
N ALA A 33 7.60 -3.60 -6.11
CA ALA A 33 6.88 -2.41 -6.57
C ALA A 33 6.08 -1.75 -5.44
N LEU A 34 5.69 -0.50 -5.68
CA LEU A 34 4.74 0.23 -4.84
C LEU A 34 3.38 0.28 -5.51
N ALA A 35 2.31 0.27 -4.74
CA ALA A 35 0.94 0.38 -5.22
C ALA A 35 0.13 1.38 -4.40
N THR A 36 -0.78 2.10 -5.06
CA THR A 36 -1.80 2.92 -4.39
C THR A 36 -2.98 3.13 -5.32
N LEU A 37 -4.00 3.87 -4.87
CA LEU A 37 -5.11 4.27 -5.72
C LEU A 37 -4.63 5.11 -6.91
N ASP A 38 -5.24 4.92 -8.07
CA ASP A 38 -4.98 5.68 -9.29
C ASP A 38 -4.86 7.20 -9.08
N GLY A 39 -5.84 7.82 -8.40
CA GLY A 39 -5.89 9.25 -8.07
C GLY A 39 -4.87 9.68 -7.00
N LYS A 40 -4.08 8.75 -6.46
CA LYS A 40 -3.06 8.98 -5.41
C LYS A 40 -1.64 8.78 -5.92
N THR A 41 -1.47 8.28 -7.14
CA THR A 41 -0.17 7.96 -7.74
C THR A 41 0.80 9.15 -7.76
N GLN A 42 0.33 10.35 -8.10
CA GLN A 42 1.18 11.55 -8.14
C GLN A 42 1.82 11.86 -6.78
N GLN A 43 1.11 11.62 -5.67
CA GLN A 43 1.63 11.85 -4.31
C GLN A 43 2.64 10.77 -3.88
N LEU A 44 2.50 9.54 -4.38
CA LEU A 44 3.42 8.42 -4.07
C LEU A 44 4.63 8.37 -5.02
N ALA A 45 4.54 8.95 -6.21
CA ALA A 45 5.59 8.92 -7.24
C ALA A 45 6.98 9.38 -6.76
N PRO A 46 7.14 10.40 -5.89
CA PRO A 46 8.46 10.77 -5.37
C PRO A 46 9.16 9.62 -4.63
N LEU A 47 8.42 8.83 -3.84
CA LEU A 47 8.98 7.67 -3.13
C LEU A 47 9.38 6.56 -4.12
N ALA A 48 8.51 6.25 -5.08
CA ALA A 48 8.81 5.25 -6.11
C ALA A 48 10.08 5.59 -6.89
N ARG A 49 10.24 6.86 -7.30
CA ARG A 49 11.46 7.34 -7.98
C ARG A 49 12.69 7.26 -7.08
N LYS A 50 12.58 7.65 -5.81
CA LYS A 50 13.70 7.59 -4.84
C LYS A 50 14.21 6.16 -4.67
N LEU A 51 13.31 5.18 -4.67
CA LEU A 51 13.63 3.76 -4.51
C LEU A 51 13.94 3.05 -5.83
N ALA A 52 13.82 3.74 -6.98
CA ALA A 52 13.90 3.15 -8.32
C ALA A 52 12.94 1.96 -8.52
N LEU A 53 11.73 2.05 -7.96
CA LEU A 53 10.72 1.00 -8.02
C LEU A 53 9.56 1.37 -8.96
N PRO A 54 8.94 0.38 -9.63
CA PRO A 54 7.68 0.57 -10.33
C PRO A 54 6.57 1.07 -9.40
N LEU A 55 5.67 1.90 -9.95
CA LEU A 55 4.47 2.37 -9.27
C LEU A 55 3.24 1.85 -10.01
N ILE A 56 2.42 1.07 -9.31
CA ILE A 56 1.21 0.45 -9.82
C ILE A 56 -0.01 1.28 -9.38
N ALA A 57 -0.79 1.73 -10.36
CA ALA A 57 -2.08 2.38 -10.14
C ALA A 57 -3.17 1.33 -9.98
N VAL A 58 -3.92 1.38 -8.89
CA VAL A 58 -5.04 0.47 -8.61
C VAL A 58 -6.34 1.26 -8.67
N GLY A 59 -7.27 0.83 -9.53
CA GLY A 59 -8.62 1.40 -9.57
C GLY A 59 -9.43 1.02 -8.33
N VAL A 60 -10.28 1.95 -7.87
CA VAL A 60 -11.08 1.81 -6.64
C VAL A 60 -11.98 0.58 -6.66
N GLU A 61 -12.47 0.20 -7.83
CA GLU A 61 -13.34 -0.96 -8.06
C GLU A 61 -12.69 -2.29 -7.65
N ARG A 62 -11.35 -2.35 -7.65
CA ARG A 62 -10.60 -3.56 -7.31
C ARG A 62 -10.43 -3.76 -5.80
N LEU A 63 -10.79 -2.77 -4.98
CA LEU A 63 -10.51 -2.79 -3.54
C LEU A 63 -11.53 -3.62 -2.73
N ALA A 64 -12.82 -3.56 -3.09
CA ALA A 64 -13.90 -4.12 -2.28
C ALA A 64 -13.82 -5.65 -2.14
N GLU A 65 -13.25 -6.33 -3.13
CA GLU A 65 -13.10 -7.79 -3.18
C GLU A 65 -11.87 -8.31 -2.42
N GLN A 66 -10.98 -7.41 -1.97
CA GLN A 66 -9.71 -7.83 -1.39
C GLN A 66 -9.89 -8.32 0.06
N PRO A 67 -9.32 -9.48 0.41
CA PRO A 67 -9.37 -10.02 1.77
C PRO A 67 -8.39 -9.27 2.70
N VAL A 68 -8.78 -8.06 3.09
CA VAL A 68 -8.01 -7.20 3.99
C VAL A 68 -8.12 -7.66 5.45
N ALA A 69 -7.07 -7.43 6.24
CA ALA A 69 -7.00 -7.84 7.65
C ALA A 69 -7.48 -6.74 8.60
N THR A 70 -7.39 -5.46 8.19
CA THR A 70 -7.76 -4.31 9.02
C THR A 70 -8.98 -3.55 8.50
N ARG A 71 -9.66 -2.87 9.43
CA ARG A 71 -10.81 -2.01 9.12
C ARG A 71 -10.53 -0.57 9.54
N SER A 72 -10.75 0.36 8.62
CA SER A 72 -10.68 1.80 8.81
C SER A 72 -12.04 2.40 8.44
N PRO A 73 -12.74 3.07 9.36
CA PRO A 73 -14.00 3.74 9.05
C PRO A 73 -13.86 4.73 7.89
N ALA A 74 -12.75 5.48 7.83
CA ALA A 74 -12.49 6.43 6.74
C ALA A 74 -12.29 5.72 5.39
N SER A 75 -11.60 4.58 5.38
CA SER A 75 -11.40 3.78 4.15
C SER A 75 -12.72 3.18 3.66
N MET A 76 -13.53 2.64 4.58
CA MET A 76 -14.85 2.10 4.26
C MET A 76 -15.76 3.18 3.70
N ALA A 77 -15.81 4.36 4.33
CA ALA A 77 -16.65 5.46 3.90
C ALA A 77 -16.24 6.04 2.54
N ALA A 78 -14.93 6.12 2.26
CA ALA A 78 -14.43 6.72 1.02
C ALA A 78 -14.41 5.74 -0.16
N TYR A 79 -14.13 4.45 0.08
CA TYR A 79 -13.78 3.49 -0.97
C TYR A 79 -14.44 2.10 -0.82
N GLY A 80 -15.33 1.91 0.16
CA GLY A 80 -15.99 0.62 0.39
C GLY A 80 -15.07 -0.52 0.85
N ALA A 81 -13.82 -0.22 1.20
CA ALA A 81 -12.82 -1.22 1.59
C ALA A 81 -12.27 -0.98 3.01
N GLY A 82 -11.98 -2.08 3.73
CA GLY A 82 -11.49 -2.01 5.11
C GLY A 82 -10.14 -1.30 5.24
N SER A 83 -9.30 -1.40 4.22
CA SER A 83 -7.96 -0.82 4.22
C SER A 83 -7.46 -0.58 2.80
N VAL A 84 -7.28 0.69 2.41
CA VAL A 84 -6.66 1.03 1.12
C VAL A 84 -5.27 0.42 0.97
N ALA A 85 -4.42 0.50 2.00
CA ALA A 85 -3.04 -0.02 1.92
C ALA A 85 -3.02 -1.53 1.65
N GLU A 86 -3.81 -2.31 2.40
CA GLU A 86 -3.86 -3.76 2.23
C GLU A 86 -4.52 -4.17 0.92
N ALA A 87 -5.63 -3.52 0.56
CA ALA A 87 -6.35 -3.82 -0.67
C ALA A 87 -5.50 -3.50 -1.91
N THR A 88 -4.81 -2.35 -1.93
CA THR A 88 -3.93 -1.99 -3.05
C THR A 88 -2.71 -2.90 -3.15
N ALA A 89 -2.15 -3.38 -2.03
CA ALA A 89 -1.07 -4.36 -2.04
C ALA A 89 -1.51 -5.67 -2.70
N LEU A 90 -2.67 -6.21 -2.28
CA LEU A 90 -3.22 -7.45 -2.81
C LEU A 90 -3.66 -7.32 -4.28
N ALA A 91 -4.39 -6.26 -4.62
CA ALA A 91 -4.87 -6.04 -5.98
C ALA A 91 -3.75 -5.80 -7.00
N ALA A 92 -2.59 -5.32 -6.56
CA ALA A 92 -1.44 -5.10 -7.43
C ALA A 92 -0.66 -6.39 -7.77
N LEU A 93 -0.93 -7.51 -7.07
CA LEU A 93 -0.35 -8.79 -7.43
C LEU A 93 -0.93 -9.32 -8.75
N THR A 94 -0.08 -9.92 -9.58
CA THR A 94 -0.48 -10.58 -10.84
C THR A 94 -1.02 -12.00 -10.62
N GLN A 95 -0.71 -12.60 -9.47
CA GLN A 95 -1.19 -13.91 -9.04
C GLN A 95 -1.88 -13.79 -7.68
N LYS A 96 -2.65 -14.82 -7.30
CA LYS A 96 -3.19 -14.90 -5.94
C LYS A 96 -2.04 -14.89 -4.93
N GLY A 97 -2.20 -14.08 -3.90
CA GLY A 97 -1.22 -13.94 -2.83
C GLY A 97 -1.88 -13.63 -1.51
N ARG A 98 -1.08 -13.22 -0.53
CA ARG A 98 -1.53 -12.92 0.83
C ARG A 98 -0.79 -11.73 1.43
N LEU A 99 -1.40 -11.11 2.43
CA LEU A 99 -0.73 -10.12 3.26
C LEU A 99 0.34 -10.80 4.11
N LEU A 100 1.49 -10.15 4.27
CA LEU A 100 2.53 -10.59 5.20
C LEU A 100 2.16 -10.29 6.66
N ALA A 101 1.50 -9.16 6.88
CA ALA A 101 1.06 -8.67 8.18
C ALA A 101 -0.07 -7.62 7.99
N PRO A 102 -0.79 -7.25 9.07
CA PRO A 102 -1.61 -6.04 9.07
C PRO A 102 -0.81 -4.80 8.69
N ARG A 103 -1.47 -3.78 8.12
CA ARG A 103 -0.79 -2.53 7.72
C ARG A 103 0.02 -1.90 8.87
N ALA A 104 1.19 -1.38 8.54
CA ALA A 104 1.94 -0.47 9.40
C ALA A 104 1.44 0.97 9.19
N LEU A 105 1.47 1.78 10.25
CA LEU A 105 1.21 3.21 10.19
C LEU A 105 2.54 3.96 10.25
N SER A 106 2.65 5.07 9.52
CA SER A 106 3.76 6.02 9.69
C SER A 106 3.80 6.58 11.11
N SER A 107 4.95 7.10 11.54
CA SER A 107 5.11 7.70 12.88
C SER A 107 4.11 8.83 13.16
N ASP A 108 3.79 9.63 12.14
CA ASP A 108 2.80 10.72 12.22
C ASP A 108 1.35 10.28 11.92
N ARG A 109 1.16 8.99 11.63
CA ARG A 109 -0.12 8.36 11.28
C ARG A 109 -0.84 8.98 10.08
N LEU A 110 -0.13 9.71 9.22
CA LEU A 110 -0.67 10.30 7.99
C LEU A 110 -0.67 9.30 6.82
N ALA A 111 0.19 8.29 6.88
CA ALA A 111 0.31 7.24 5.89
C ALA A 111 0.22 5.84 6.53
N SER A 112 -0.13 4.87 5.70
CA SER A 112 -0.13 3.45 6.03
C SER A 112 0.41 2.65 4.86
N CYS A 113 1.14 1.58 5.16
CA CYS A 113 1.73 0.68 4.19
C CYS A 113 1.43 -0.76 4.60
N ALA A 114 1.09 -1.61 3.64
CA ALA A 114 0.94 -3.05 3.83
C ALA A 114 1.74 -3.79 2.76
N LEU A 115 2.24 -4.96 3.13
CA LEU A 115 2.99 -5.82 2.21
C LEU A 115 2.14 -7.03 1.84
N ALA A 116 2.06 -7.30 0.54
CA ALA A 116 1.46 -8.53 0.02
C ALA A 116 2.50 -9.29 -0.80
N GLU A 117 2.46 -10.62 -0.70
CA GLU A 117 3.33 -11.49 -1.49
C GLU A 117 2.53 -12.50 -2.31
N SER A 118 3.03 -12.80 -3.49
CA SER A 118 2.65 -13.96 -4.30
C SER A 118 3.88 -14.82 -4.60
N PRO A 119 3.71 -16.11 -4.93
CA PRO A 119 4.79 -16.93 -5.48
C PRO A 119 5.51 -16.19 -6.63
N ALA A 120 6.80 -16.45 -6.77
CA ALA A 120 7.48 -16.11 -8.01
C ALA A 120 6.83 -16.90 -9.15
N PRO A 121 6.73 -16.34 -10.37
CA PRO A 121 6.27 -17.08 -11.53
C PRO A 121 7.10 -18.34 -11.79
#